data_AF-A0A831YRL8-F1
#
_entry.id   AF-A0A831YRL8-F1
#
_cell.length_a   1.000
_cell.length_b   1.000
_cell.length_c   1.000
_cell.angle_alpha   90.00
_cell.angle_beta   90.00
_cell.angle_gamma   90.00
#
_symmetry.space_group_name_H-M   'P 1'
#
loop_
_entity.id
_entity.type
_entity.pdbx_description
1 polymer ?
#
loop_
_entity_poly.entity_id
_entity_poly.type
_entity_poly.pdbx_seq_one_letter_code
_entity_poly.pdbx_strand_id
1 'polypeptide(L)'
;ETAGFYNTVGFNDDTRAFLSIPARHDVARRVDSAFLARMVAEHRMDEVEAAELIVDLTYTLPKKAYKLDQRPDWAKPVAPSLAVT
;
A
#
# COMPACT_ATOMS: atom_id res chain seq x y z
N GLU A 1 17.33 0.71 0.68
CA GLU A 1 18.53 0.26 1.42
C GLU A 1 18.68 0.93 2.78
N THR A 2 18.68 2.26 2.91
CA THR A 2 18.86 2.90 4.24
C THR A 2 17.56 3.11 5.03
N ALA A 3 16.48 3.55 4.39
CA ALA A 3 15.22 3.82 5.09
C ALA A 3 14.40 2.55 5.38
N GLY A 4 14.45 1.54 4.51
CA GLY A 4 13.52 0.40 4.57
C GLY A 4 12.07 0.79 4.21
N PHE A 5 11.20 -0.20 3.98
CA PHE A 5 9.81 0.04 3.54
C PHE A 5 8.94 0.62 4.66
N TYR A 6 9.14 0.19 5.90
CA TYR A 6 8.33 0.59 7.05
C TYR A 6 8.55 2.03 7.53
N ASN A 7 9.60 2.71 7.04
CA ASN A 7 9.79 4.14 7.24
C ASN A 7 9.17 4.99 6.11
N THR A 8 8.50 4.36 5.16
CA THR A 8 7.71 5.04 4.13
C THR A 8 6.24 5.14 4.53
N VAL A 9 5.49 6.02 3.86
CA VAL A 9 4.07 6.28 4.17
C VAL A 9 3.10 5.67 3.15
N GLY A 10 3.61 4.92 2.17
CA GLY A 10 2.86 4.46 0.99
C GLY A 10 2.63 5.58 -0.03
N PHE A 11 1.45 5.58 -0.68
CA PHE A 11 1.15 6.48 -1.82
C PHE A 11 -0.02 7.44 -1.54
N ASN A 12 0.10 8.68 -2.03
CA ASN A 12 -0.97 9.67 -2.14
C ASN A 12 -1.05 10.22 -3.57
N ASP A 13 -2.26 10.47 -4.10
CA ASP A 13 -2.42 10.91 -5.49
C ASP A 13 -2.11 12.40 -5.74
N ASP A 14 -2.18 13.22 -4.69
CA ASP A 14 -2.05 14.69 -4.68
C ASP A 14 -2.62 15.38 -5.94
N THR A 15 -3.89 15.10 -6.25
CA THR A 15 -4.53 15.63 -7.45
C THR A 15 -5.80 16.42 -7.19
N ARG A 16 -6.03 17.44 -8.03
CA ARG A 16 -7.35 18.09 -8.16
C ARG A 16 -8.27 17.40 -9.18
N ALA A 17 -7.74 16.47 -9.96
CA ALA A 17 -8.49 15.77 -11.00
C ALA A 17 -9.11 14.48 -10.44
N PHE A 18 -10.35 14.58 -9.94
CA PHE A 18 -11.05 13.47 -9.27
C PHE A 18 -11.10 12.17 -10.10
N LEU A 19 -11.38 12.26 -11.40
CA LEU A 19 -11.44 11.09 -12.29
C LEU A 19 -10.10 10.36 -12.45
N SER A 20 -8.98 11.01 -12.11
CA SER A 20 -7.65 10.42 -12.21
C SER A 20 -7.21 9.65 -10.96
N ILE A 21 -7.91 9.82 -9.82
CA ILE A 21 -7.59 9.15 -8.56
C ILE A 21 -7.43 7.62 -8.73
N PRO A 22 -8.39 6.87 -9.32
CA PRO A 22 -8.26 5.43 -9.46
C PRO A 22 -7.10 5.03 -10.37
N ALA A 23 -6.90 5.76 -11.48
CA ALA A 23 -5.80 5.49 -12.42
C ALA A 23 -4.43 5.69 -11.76
N ARG A 24 -4.28 6.73 -10.95
CA ARG A 24 -3.03 7.02 -10.22
C ARG A 24 -2.71 5.93 -9.20
N HIS A 25 -3.72 5.48 -8.44
CA HIS A 25 -3.54 4.39 -7.48
C HIS A 25 -3.24 3.06 -8.16
N ASP A 26 -3.84 2.78 -9.32
CA ASP A 26 -3.53 1.56 -10.08
C ASP A 26 -2.08 1.56 -10.56
N VAL A 27 -1.59 2.70 -11.07
CA VAL A 27 -0.19 2.84 -11.47
C VAL A 27 0.75 2.65 -10.28
N ALA A 28 0.48 3.27 -9.13
CA ALA A 28 1.30 3.09 -7.93
C ALA A 28 1.41 1.62 -7.53
N ARG A 29 0.28 0.90 -7.44
CA ARG A 29 0.23 -0.53 -7.11
C ARG A 29 1.04 -1.39 -8.10
N ARG A 30 0.96 -1.09 -9.39
CA ARG A 30 1.71 -1.82 -10.44
C ARG A 30 3.21 -1.59 -10.33
N VAL A 31 3.63 -0.35 -10.09
CA VAL A 31 5.05 -0.01 -9.93
C VAL A 31 5.62 -0.66 -8.68
N ASP A 32 4.91 -0.60 -7.56
CA ASP A 32 5.32 -1.25 -6.31
C ASP A 32 5.44 -2.77 -6.49
N SER A 33 4.44 -3.39 -7.14
CA SER A 33 4.46 -4.83 -7.45
C SER A 33 5.63 -5.20 -8.36
N ALA A 34 5.92 -4.39 -9.39
CA ALA A 34 7.05 -4.62 -10.29
C ALA A 34 8.40 -4.51 -9.57
N PHE A 35 8.52 -3.56 -8.64
CA PHE A 35 9.74 -3.40 -7.84
C PHE A 35 9.97 -4.59 -6.90
N LEU A 36 8.93 -5.02 -6.18
CA LEU A 36 9.00 -6.19 -5.31
C LEU A 36 9.27 -7.47 -6.10
N ALA A 37 8.59 -7.67 -7.24
CA ALA A 37 8.80 -8.81 -8.12
C ALA A 37 10.25 -8.92 -8.60
N ARG A 38 10.90 -7.79 -8.91
CA ARG A 38 12.33 -7.78 -9.24
C ARG A 38 13.19 -8.20 -8.05
N MET A 39 12.89 -7.74 -6.83
CA MET A 39 13.63 -8.15 -5.63
C MET A 39 13.51 -9.66 -5.37
N VAL A 40 12.33 -10.23 -5.60
CA VAL A 40 12.09 -11.68 -5.51
C VAL A 40 12.85 -12.43 -6.60
N ALA A 41 12.80 -11.96 -7.85
CA ALA A 41 13.50 -12.59 -8.97
C ALA A 41 15.04 -12.54 -8.82
N GLU A 42 15.56 -11.50 -8.15
CA GLU A 42 16.97 -11.38 -7.79
C GLU A 42 17.33 -12.09 -6.48
N HIS A 43 16.39 -12.84 -5.88
CA HIS A 43 16.53 -13.55 -4.60
C HIS A 43 16.99 -12.66 -3.43
N ARG A 44 16.61 -11.39 -3.45
CA ARG A 44 16.88 -10.42 -2.37
C ARG A 44 15.77 -10.36 -1.32
N MET A 45 14.66 -11.03 -1.58
CA MET A 45 13.45 -11.06 -0.77
C MET A 45 12.65 -12.33 -1.10
N ASP A 46 11.99 -12.90 -0.11
CA ASP A 46 11.11 -14.04 -0.32
C ASP A 46 9.74 -13.61 -0.88
N GLU A 47 9.11 -14.47 -1.67
CA GLU A 47 7.80 -14.18 -2.26
C GLU A 47 6.71 -13.92 -1.22
N VAL A 48 6.75 -14.65 -0.09
CA VAL A 48 5.81 -14.47 1.02
C VAL A 48 5.99 -13.08 1.65
N GLU A 49 7.23 -12.65 1.88
CA GLU A 49 7.52 -11.32 2.41
C GLU A 49 7.06 -10.22 1.44
N ALA A 50 7.28 -10.41 0.13
CA ALA A 50 6.81 -9.48 -0.89
C ALA A 50 5.27 -9.39 -0.95
N ALA A 51 4.57 -10.51 -0.77
CA ALA A 51 3.12 -10.57 -0.75
C ALA A 51 2.52 -9.85 0.48
N GLU A 52 3.18 -9.94 1.64
CA GLU A 52 2.79 -9.18 2.83
C GLU A 52 3.10 -7.68 2.65
N LEU A 53 4.29 -7.35 2.16
CA LEU A 53 4.73 -5.97 1.97
C LEU A 53 3.88 -5.19 0.98
N ILE A 54 3.38 -5.79 -0.09
CA ILE A 54 2.54 -5.08 -1.06
C ILE A 54 1.20 -4.65 -0.45
N VAL A 55 0.63 -5.47 0.44
CA VAL A 55 -0.58 -5.12 1.20
C VAL A 55 -0.28 -4.01 2.18
N ASP A 56 0.87 -4.10 2.87
CA ASP A 56 1.30 -3.09 3.81
C ASP A 56 1.52 -1.72 3.15
N LEU A 57 2.26 -1.67 2.05
CA LEU A 57 2.52 -0.43 1.30
C LEU A 57 1.23 0.21 0.76
N THR A 58 0.27 -0.62 0.34
CA THR A 58 -0.96 -0.13 -0.31
C THR A 58 -2.03 0.28 0.69
N TYR A 59 -2.09 -0.35 1.87
CA TYR A 59 -3.23 -0.19 2.78
C TYR A 59 -2.84 0.03 4.24
N THR A 60 -2.02 -0.85 4.81
CA THR A 60 -1.72 -0.84 6.25
C THR A 60 -0.86 0.37 6.65
N LEU A 61 0.22 0.63 5.92
CA LEU A 61 1.16 1.71 6.21
C LEU A 61 0.55 3.11 6.03
N PRO A 62 -0.17 3.41 4.93
CA PRO A 62 -0.87 4.68 4.82
C PRO A 62 -1.82 4.93 5.98
N LYS A 63 -2.61 3.93 6.37
CA LYS A 63 -3.53 4.06 7.51
C LYS A 63 -2.81 4.38 8.82
N LYS A 64 -1.76 3.61 9.14
CA LYS A 64 -0.98 3.81 10.37
C LYS A 64 -0.27 5.16 10.38
N ALA A 65 0.38 5.52 9.26
CA ALA A 65 1.12 6.78 9.13
C ALA A 65 0.23 8.01 9.29
N TYR A 66 -0.98 7.98 8.72
CA TYR A 66 -1.96 9.07 8.82
C TYR A 66 -2.95 8.91 9.99
N LYS A 67 -2.74 7.93 10.88
CA LYS A 67 -3.60 7.65 12.05
C LYS A 67 -5.09 7.46 11.71
N LEU A 68 -5.35 6.74 10.62
CA LEU A 68 -6.70 6.49 10.09
C LEU A 68 -7.35 5.21 10.64
N ASP A 69 -6.76 4.59 11.66
CA ASP A 69 -7.29 3.37 12.29
C ASP A 69 -8.57 3.65 13.09
N GLN A 70 -8.71 4.87 13.61
CA GLN A 70 -9.90 5.31 14.32
C GLN A 70 -10.83 6.01 13.34
N ARG A 71 -11.94 5.34 13.03
CA ARG A 71 -12.96 5.91 12.18
C ARG A 71 -13.97 6.69 13.03
N PRO A 72 -14.36 7.91 12.63
CA PRO A 72 -15.37 8.65 13.37
C PRO A 72 -16.76 8.07 13.13
N ASP A 73 -17.65 8.23 14.12
CA ASP A 73 -18.99 7.61 14.15
C ASP A 73 -19.90 8.04 12.98
N TRP A 74 -19.63 9.20 12.37
CA TRP A 74 -20.41 9.70 11.23
C TRP A 74 -20.03 9.03 9.90
N ALA A 75 -18.90 8.34 9.83
CA ALA A 75 -18.43 7.70 8.61
C ALA A 75 -18.89 6.23 8.55
N LYS A 76 -19.10 5.71 7.34
CA LYS A 76 -19.42 4.28 7.13
C LYS A 76 -18.33 3.41 7.76
N PRO A 77 -18.63 2.24 8.35
CA PRO A 77 -17.60 1.34 8.87
C PRO A 77 -16.67 0.85 7.75
N VAL A 78 -15.42 0.52 8.08
CA VAL A 78 -14.52 -0.15 7.13
C VAL A 78 -14.97 -1.61 7.06
N ALA A 79 -15.22 -2.13 5.85
CA ALA A 79 -15.45 -3.56 5.71
C ALA A 79 -14.21 -4.32 6.23
N PRO A 80 -14.37 -5.43 6.94
CA PRO A 80 -13.23 -6.24 7.36
C PRO A 80 -12.40 -6.59 6.12
N SER A 81 -11.09 -6.38 6.17
CA SER A 81 -10.20 -6.83 5.10
C SER A 81 -10.41 -8.34 4.96
N LEU A 82 -10.82 -8.78 3.77
CA LEU A 82 -10.73 -10.20 3.41
C LEU A 82 -9.28 -10.58 3.67
N ALA A 83 -9.04 -11.36 4.73
CA ALA A 83 -7.75 -12.00 4.93
C ALA A 83 -7.50 -12.79 3.65
N VAL A 84 -6.47 -12.40 2.90
CA VAL A 84 -5.95 -13.22 1.81
C VAL A 84 -5.53 -14.51 2.51
N THR A 85 -6.32 -15.56 2.32
CA THR A 85 -6.03 -16.91 2.80
C THR A 85 -5.26 -17.64 1.72
#